data_AF-A0A838FRR7-F1
#
_entry.id   AF-A0A838FRR7-F1
#
_cell.length_a   1.000
_cell.length_b   1.000
_cell.length_c   1.000
_cell.angle_alpha   90.00
_cell.angle_beta   90.00
_cell.angle_gamma   90.00
#
_symmetry.space_group_name_H-M   'P 1'
#
loop_
_entity.id
_entity.type
_entity.pdbx_description
1 polymer ?
#
loop_
_entity_poly.entity_id
_entity_poly.type
_entity_poly.pdbx_seq_one_letter_code
_entity_poly.pdbx_strand_id
1 'polypeptide(L)' 'MAKFSFQLKNGPFDLDLIFAPDGIERFEGAWRRGVEVEGFPVCHPDDIIASKAATNRQKDRESLPRLRSFRDWWIEQRTP' A
#
# COMPACT_ATOMS: atom_id res chain seq x y z
N MET A 1 15.01 12.67 -4.01
CA MET A 1 15.38 11.26 -4.29
C MET A 1 14.77 10.86 -5.62
N ALA A 2 15.45 10.05 -6.42
CA ALA A 2 14.87 9.50 -7.64
C ALA A 2 13.95 8.33 -7.28
N LYS A 3 12.73 8.35 -7.80
CA LYS A 3 11.75 7.26 -7.69
C LYS A 3 11.90 6.35 -8.91
N PHE A 4 11.93 5.03 -8.71
CA PHE A 4 11.94 4.07 -9.80
C PHE A 4 11.04 2.88 -9.51
N SER A 5 10.43 2.36 -10.57
CA SER A 5 9.61 1.15 -10.54
C SER A 5 10.06 0.22 -11.67
N PHE A 6 10.26 -1.05 -11.35
CA PHE A 6 10.57 -2.10 -12.32
C PHE A 6 9.43 -3.12 -12.35
N GLN A 7 9.06 -3.57 -13.54
CA GLN A 7 8.01 -4.58 -13.72
C GLN A 7 8.61 -5.84 -14.31
N LEU A 8 8.39 -6.99 -13.66
CA LEU A 8 8.76 -8.31 -14.17
C LEU A 8 7.53 -8.95 -14.81
N LYS A 9 7.59 -9.27 -16.12
CA LYS A 9 6.45 -9.77 -16.90
C LYS A 9 6.52 -11.25 -17.32
N ASN A 10 7.67 -11.89 -17.11
CA ASN A 10 7.93 -13.25 -17.61
C ASN A 10 7.76 -14.32 -16.53
N GLY A 11 6.91 -14.06 -15.54
CA GLY A 11 6.60 -14.98 -14.45
C GLY A 11 5.15 -15.48 -14.53
N PRO A 12 4.69 -16.23 -13.51
CA PRO A 12 3.28 -16.65 -13.42
C PRO A 12 2.30 -15.48 -13.29
N PHE A 13 2.79 -14.27 -12.98
CA PHE A 13 2.06 -13.02 -12.93
C PHE A 13 3.03 -11.84 -13.08
N ASP A 14 2.50 -10.64 -13.38
CA ASP A 14 3.27 -9.40 -13.42
C ASP A 14 3.64 -8.96 -11.98
N LEU A 15 4.92 -8.66 -11.74
CA LEU A 15 5.40 -8.15 -10.45
C LEU A 15 5.93 -6.73 -10.60
N ASP A 16 5.38 -5.79 -9.82
CA ASP A 16 5.88 -4.44 -9.70
C ASP A 16 6.78 -4.29 -8.45
N LEU A 17 8.04 -3.91 -8.66
CA LEU A 17 8.99 -3.55 -7.61
C LEU A 17 9.16 -2.03 -7.59
N ILE A 18 8.86 -1.40 -6.46
CA ILE A 18 8.87 0.06 -6.31
C ILE A 18 9.88 0.46 -5.24
N PHE A 19 10.77 1.39 -5.59
CA PHE A 19 11.70 2.02 -4.65
C PHE A 19 11.28 3.45 -4.35
N ALA A 20 11.43 3.84 -3.08
CA ALA A 20 11.00 5.14 -2.54
C ALA A 20 9.54 5.48 -2.90
N PRO A 21 8.56 4.63 -2.51
CA PRO A 21 7.16 4.95 -2.71
C PRO A 21 6.77 6.23 -1.95
N ASP A 22 5.99 7.08 -2.61
CA ASP A 22 5.47 8.30 -1.98
C ASP A 22 4.65 7.95 -0.74
N GLY A 23 4.66 8.82 0.27
CA GLY A 23 3.92 8.61 1.52
C GLY A 23 4.52 7.59 2.49
N ILE A 24 5.64 6.93 2.14
CA ILE A 24 6.38 6.02 3.02
C ILE A 24 7.82 6.51 3.16
N GLU A 25 8.15 7.07 4.32
CA GLU A 25 9.47 7.65 4.56
C GLU A 25 10.57 6.59 4.80
N ARG A 26 10.24 5.50 5.52
CA ARG A 26 11.19 4.45 5.89
C ARG A 26 10.55 3.07 5.81
N PHE A 27 11.24 2.15 5.14
CA PHE A 27 10.82 0.74 5.02
C PHE A 27 10.58 0.09 6.38
N GLU A 28 11.49 0.25 7.34
CA GLU A 28 11.36 -0.36 8.68
C GLU A 28 10.07 0.05 9.41
N GLY A 29 9.61 1.28 9.21
CA GLY A 29 8.37 1.78 9.79
C GLY A 29 7.15 1.09 9.17
N ALA A 30 7.11 1.03 7.84
CA ALA A 30 6.04 0.36 7.11
C ALA A 30 6.03 -1.16 7.37
N TRP A 31 7.20 -1.79 7.42
CA TRP A 31 7.36 -3.22 7.69
C TRP A 31 6.81 -3.60 9.08
N ARG A 32 7.13 -2.79 10.10
CA ARG A 32 6.65 -3.01 11.48
C ARG A 32 5.14 -2.88 11.62
N ARG A 33 4.51 -2.01 10.82
CA ARG A 33 3.05 -1.82 10.80
C ARG A 33 2.33 -2.80 9.87
N GLY A 34 3.08 -3.51 9.01
CA GLY A 34 2.55 -4.49 8.10
C GLY A 34 1.71 -5.55 8.83
N VAL A 35 0.78 -6.12 8.09
CA VAL A 35 -0.10 -7.18 8.57
C VAL A 35 0.14 -8.45 7.79
N GLU A 36 -0.04 -9.59 8.43
CA GLU A 36 -0.03 -10.87 7.74
C GLU A 36 -1.45 -11.20 7.25
N VAL A 37 -1.58 -11.56 5.98
CA VAL A 37 -2.83 -11.98 5.34
C VAL A 37 -2.55 -13.26 4.58
N GLU A 38 -3.17 -14.37 4.99
CA GLU A 38 -2.96 -15.68 4.34
C GLU A 38 -1.48 -16.09 4.23
N GLY A 39 -0.66 -15.73 5.23
CA GLY A 39 0.78 -16.01 5.25
C GLY A 39 1.63 -15.02 4.42
N PHE A 40 1.02 -13.98 3.84
CA PHE A 40 1.73 -12.95 3.07
C PHE A 40 1.86 -11.64 3.86
N PRO A 41 3.04 -10.99 3.82
CA PRO A 41 3.21 -9.66 4.39
C PRO A 41 2.51 -8.62 3.50
N VAL A 42 1.51 -7.94 4.06
CA VAL A 42 0.74 -6.90 3.40
C VAL A 42 0.94 -5.57 4.11
N CYS A 43 1.08 -4.50 3.33
CA CYS A 43 1.22 -3.16 3.87
C CYS A 43 -0.04 -2.75 4.65
N HIS A 44 0.13 -1.99 5.74
CA HIS A 44 -1.01 -1.52 6.53
C HIS A 44 -1.94 -0.65 5.67
N PRO A 45 -3.28 -0.74 5.82
CA PRO A 45 -4.21 0.10 5.05
C PRO A 45 -3.90 1.60 5.12
N ASP A 46 -3.50 2.12 6.28
CA ASP A 46 -3.11 3.53 6.41
C ASP A 46 -1.89 3.91 5.56
N ASP A 47 -0.89 3.02 5.45
CA ASP A 47 0.30 3.26 4.62
C ASP A 47 -0.05 3.20 3.12
N ILE A 48 -0.95 2.30 2.72
CA ILE A 48 -1.47 2.26 1.35
C ILE A 48 -2.24 3.55 1.01
N ILE A 49 -3.09 4.02 1.93
CA ILE A 49 -3.82 5.29 1.79
C ILE A 49 -2.85 6.47 1.69
N ALA A 50 -1.85 6.53 2.57
CA ALA A 50 -0.84 7.58 2.56
C ALA A 50 -0.11 7.64 1.22
N SER A 51 0.29 6.49 0.67
CA SER A 51 0.98 6.41 -0.61
C SER A 51 0.12 6.85 -1.79
N LYS A 52 -1.15 6.44 -1.82
CA LYS A 52 -2.11 6.83 -2.85
C LYS A 52 -2.47 8.31 -2.77
N ALA A 53 -2.67 8.83 -1.56
CA ALA A 53 -2.94 10.24 -1.32
C ALA A 53 -1.75 11.12 -1.73
N ALA A 54 -0.53 10.68 -1.42
CA ALA A 54 0.69 11.39 -1.80
C ALA A 54 0.93 11.37 -3.32
N THR A 55 0.66 10.24 -4.00
CA THR A 55 0.85 10.19 -5.47
C THR A 55 -0.25 10.93 -6.23
N ASN A 56 -1.48 10.96 -5.69
CA ASN A 56 -2.61 11.73 -6.20
C ASN A 56 -2.91 11.56 -7.71
N ARG A 57 -2.77 10.35 -8.24
CA ARG A 57 -3.15 10.03 -9.64
C ARG A 57 -4.67 9.99 -9.77
N GLN A 58 -5.20 10.15 -10.98
CA GLN A 58 -6.65 10.08 -11.22
C GLN A 58 -7.29 8.80 -10.67
N LYS A 59 -6.71 7.63 -11.00
CA LYS A 59 -7.16 6.33 -10.47
C LYS A 59 -7.06 6.21 -8.95
N ASP A 60 -6.11 6.91 -8.33
CA ASP A 60 -5.95 6.93 -6.87
C ASP A 60 -7.09 7.77 -6.27
N ARG A 61 -7.42 8.94 -6.83
CA ARG A 61 -8.56 9.76 -6.39
C ARG A 61 -9.89 9.02 -6.47
N GLU A 62 -10.09 8.23 -7.52
CA GLU A 62 -11.30 7.42 -7.71
C GLU A 62 -11.43 6.30 -6.66
N SER A 63 -10.32 5.67 -6.27
CA SER A 63 -10.31 4.53 -5.34
C SER A 63 -10.14 4.92 -3.87
N LEU A 64 -9.54 6.08 -3.57
CA LEU A 64 -9.22 6.54 -2.22
C LEU A 64 -10.42 6.58 -1.26
N PRO A 65 -11.61 7.08 -1.64
CA PRO A 65 -12.78 7.07 -0.75
C PRO A 65 -13.16 5.66 -0.30
N ARG A 66 -13.19 4.70 -1.23
CA ARG A 66 -13.51 3.30 -0.93
C ARG A 66 -12.45 2.66 -0.04
N LEU A 67 -11.18 2.96 -0.29
CA LEU A 67 -10.08 2.45 0.53
C LEU A 67 -10.12 2.98 1.97
N ARG A 68 -10.54 4.23 2.17
CA ARG A 68 -10.76 4.81 3.51
C ARG A 68 -11.91 4.11 4.24
N SER A 69 -13.05 3.93 3.58
CA SER A 69 -14.17 3.18 4.16
C SER A 69 -13.80 1.74 4.50
N PHE A 70 -13.01 1.08 3.64
CA PHE A 70 -12.49 -0.26 3.92
C PHE A 70 -11.58 -0.26 5.15
N ARG A 71 -10.68 0.72 5.28
CA ARG A 71 -9.81 0.87 6.45
C ARG A 71 -10.63 1.00 7.73
N ASP A 72 -11.65 1.84 7.73
CA ASP A 72 -12.50 2.06 8.91
C ASP A 72 -13.21 0.76 9.33
N TRP A 73 -13.87 0.09 8.38
CA TRP A 73 -14.48 -1.23 8.60
C TRP A 73 -13.47 -2.27 9.11
N TRP A 74 -12.28 -2.32 8.50
CA TRP A 74 -11.25 -3.29 8.84
C TRP A 74 -10.68 -3.10 10.25
N ILE A 75 -10.57 -1.85 10.73
CA ILE A 75 -10.19 -1.55 12.12
C ILE A 75 -11.30 -1.98 13.08
N GLU A 76 -12.57 -1.71 12.76
CA GLU A 76 -13.71 -2.12 13.59
C GLU A 76 -13.73 -3.64 13.81
N GLN A 77 -13.47 -4.43 12.76
CA GLN A 77 -13.42 -5.90 12.86
C GLN A 77 -12.26 -6.43 13.73
N ARG A 78 -11.27 -5.59 14.05
CA ARG A 78 -10.04 -5.96 14.75
C ARG A 78 -9.93 -5.33 16.14
N THR A 79 -10.87 -4.46 16.47
CA THR A 79 -10.99 -3.90 17.82
C THR A 79 -11.83 -4.88 18.65
N PRO A 80 -11.33 -5.36 19.80
CA PRO A 80 -12.07 -6.30 20.63
C PRO A 80 -13.38 -5.72 21.17
#